data_AF-A0A968JKY1-F1
#
_entry.id   AF-A0A968JKY1-F1
#
_cell.length_a   1.000
_cell.length_b   1.000
_cell.length_c   1.000
_cell.angle_alpha   90.00
_cell.angle_beta   90.00
_cell.angle_gamma   90.00
#
_symmetry.space_group_name_H-M   'P 1'
#
loop_
_entity.id
_entity.type
_entity.pdbx_description
1 polymer ?
#
loop_
_entity_poly.entity_id
_entity_poly.type
_entity_poly.pdbx_seq_one_letter_code
_entity_poly.pdbx_strand_id
1 'polypeptide(L)'
;MIGLKLYDLLKRAGFSQVELSAAPEIHYHEKGTLIPWIDNLIGNITGAKDQFISRGLADEHTINSALNELEEFKRNKNASTYFYWNRAKAKK
;
A
#
# COMPACT_ATOMS: atom_id res chain seq x y z
N MET A 1 -9.85 -11.29 -9.69
CA MET A 1 -8.69 -12.21 -9.78
C MET A 1 -7.44 -11.39 -9.57
N ILE A 2 -6.62 -11.77 -8.58
CA ILE A 2 -5.45 -10.99 -8.14
C ILE A 2 -4.26 -11.27 -9.07
N GLY A 3 -3.50 -10.25 -9.45
CA GLY A 3 -2.24 -10.41 -10.21
C GLY A 3 -2.34 -10.59 -11.74
N LEU A 4 -3.54 -10.49 -12.34
CA LEU A 4 -3.73 -10.66 -13.80
C LEU A 4 -2.87 -9.71 -14.64
N LYS A 5 -2.86 -8.42 -14.30
CA LYS A 5 -2.05 -7.42 -15.02
C LYS A 5 -0.56 -7.69 -14.88
N LEU A 6 -0.11 -8.12 -13.70
CA LEU A 6 1.28 -8.49 -13.46
C LEU A 6 1.69 -9.70 -14.32
N TYR A 7 0.83 -10.72 -14.42
CA TYR A 7 1.06 -11.87 -15.30
C TYR A 7 1.17 -11.48 -16.77
N ASP A 8 0.21 -10.69 -17.28
CA ASP A 8 0.23 -10.23 -18.68
C ASP A 8 1.51 -9.44 -18.99
N LEU A 9 1.92 -8.53 -18.09
CA LEU A 9 3.16 -7.78 -18.24
C LEU A 9 4.39 -8.69 -18.29
N LEU A 10 4.49 -9.70 -17.43
CA LEU A 10 5.60 -10.67 -17.44
C LEU A 10 5.62 -11.49 -18.73
N LYS A 11 4.45 -11.94 -19.21
CA LYS A 11 4.34 -12.67 -20.47
C LYS A 11 4.78 -11.83 -21.66
N ARG A 12 4.33 -10.57 -21.74
CA ARG A 12 4.74 -9.63 -22.80
C ARG A 12 6.23 -9.31 -22.76
N ALA A 13 6.82 -9.28 -21.57
CA ALA A 13 8.25 -9.10 -21.38
C ALA A 13 9.10 -10.36 -21.68
N GLY A 14 8.47 -11.46 -22.11
CA GLY A 14 9.15 -12.68 -22.53
C GLY A 14 9.43 -13.69 -21.42
N PHE A 15 8.95 -13.45 -20.20
CA PHE A 15 9.13 -14.40 -19.10
C PHE A 15 8.29 -15.68 -19.30
N SER A 16 8.85 -16.80 -18.86
CA SER A 16 8.24 -18.13 -18.87
C SER A 16 8.05 -18.64 -17.44
N GLN A 17 7.25 -19.71 -17.28
CA GLN A 17 6.97 -20.33 -15.98
C GLN A 17 6.50 -19.31 -14.92
N VAL A 18 5.56 -18.44 -15.29
CA VAL A 18 5.04 -17.39 -14.41
C VAL A 18 4.06 -17.99 -13.40
N GLU A 19 4.41 -17.95 -12.12
CA GLU A 19 3.61 -18.39 -10.99
C GLU A 19 3.17 -17.17 -10.16
N LEU A 20 1.87 -17.02 -9.96
CA LEU A 20 1.31 -15.96 -9.12
C LEU A 20 1.06 -16.47 -7.69
N SER A 21 1.29 -15.62 -6.70
CA SER A 21 0.96 -15.89 -5.29
C SER A 21 0.60 -14.59 -4.57
N ALA A 22 -0.13 -14.70 -3.46
CA ALA A 22 -0.30 -13.60 -2.53
C ALA A 22 0.89 -13.55 -1.56
N ALA A 23 1.27 -12.36 -1.13
CA ALA A 23 2.23 -12.12 -0.06
C ALA A 23 1.60 -11.14 0.94
N PRO A 24 0.81 -11.65 1.90
CA PRO A 24 0.21 -10.81 2.94
C PRO A 24 1.25 -10.32 3.94
N GLU A 25 1.08 -9.09 4.40
CA GLU A 25 1.90 -8.45 5.42
C GLU A 25 1.01 -7.91 6.53
N ILE A 26 1.36 -8.25 7.77
CA ILE A 26 0.72 -7.70 8.97
C ILE A 26 1.76 -6.82 9.65
N HIS A 27 1.39 -5.58 9.96
CA HIS A 27 2.21 -4.65 10.74
C HIS A 27 1.48 -4.29 12.03
N TYR A 28 2.18 -4.41 13.15
CA TYR A 28 1.66 -4.15 14.49
C TYR A 28 2.81 -3.71 15.40
N HIS A 29 2.48 -3.20 16.59
CA HIS A 29 3.45 -2.54 17.47
C HIS A 29 4.55 -3.49 17.96
N GLU A 30 4.20 -4.68 18.44
CA GLU A 30 5.16 -5.65 19.01
C GLU A 30 6.15 -6.18 17.95
N LYS A 31 5.76 -6.16 16.67
CA LYS A 31 6.65 -6.47 15.54
C LYS A 31 7.61 -5.32 15.22
N GLY A 32 7.36 -4.12 15.73
CA GLY A 32 8.15 -2.92 15.44
C GLY A 32 7.98 -2.38 14.02
N THR A 33 6.98 -2.84 13.27
CA THR A 33 6.80 -2.50 11.83
C THR A 33 5.62 -1.58 11.57
N LEU A 34 4.75 -1.33 12.54
CA LEU A 34 3.55 -0.51 12.34
C LEU A 34 3.89 0.96 12.05
N ILE A 35 4.68 1.60 12.92
CA ILE A 35 5.01 3.02 12.79
C ILE A 35 5.65 3.35 11.42
N PRO A 36 6.75 2.69 11.00
CA PRO A 36 7.36 3.00 9.70
C PRO A 36 6.41 2.70 8.53
N TRP A 37 5.49 1.74 8.68
CA TRP A 37 4.47 1.45 7.67
C TRP A 37 3.44 2.59 7.56
N ILE A 38 2.93 3.09 8.69
CA ILE A 38 2.00 4.23 8.67
C ILE A 38 2.68 5.51 8.19
N ASP A 39 3.94 5.75 8.57
CA ASP A 39 4.72 6.89 8.05
C ASP A 39 4.85 6.85 6.52
N ASN A 40 5.01 5.65 5.94
CA ASN A 40 5.00 5.47 4.48
C ASN A 40 3.65 5.87 3.87
N LEU A 41 2.53 5.44 4.46
CA LEU A 41 1.19 5.80 3.99
C LEU A 41 0.94 7.32 4.07
N ILE A 42 1.32 7.94 5.18
CA ILE A 42 1.26 9.39 5.37
C ILE A 42 2.08 10.11 4.29
N GLY A 43 3.30 9.64 4.01
CA GLY A 43 4.14 10.17 2.94
C GLY A 43 3.49 10.07 1.56
N ASN A 44 2.88 8.93 1.24
CA ASN A 44 2.19 8.73 -0.05
C ASN A 44 0.99 9.68 -0.21
N ILE A 45 0.17 9.84 0.83
CA ILE A 45 -1.00 10.73 0.80
C ILE A 45 -0.54 12.18 0.67
N THR A 46 0.44 12.58 1.47
CA THR A 46 0.98 13.95 1.47
C THR A 46 1.58 14.30 0.11
N GLY A 47 2.38 13.40 -0.48
CA GLY A 47 2.98 13.62 -1.80
C GLY A 47 1.97 13.66 -2.94
N ALA A 48 0.79 13.06 -2.78
CA ALA A 48 -0.29 13.07 -3.76
C ALA A 48 -1.37 14.14 -3.50
N LYS A 49 -1.26 14.92 -2.41
CA LYS A 49 -2.30 15.86 -1.95
C LYS A 49 -2.80 16.79 -3.05
N ASP A 50 -1.90 17.51 -3.71
CA ASP A 50 -2.26 18.49 -4.75
C ASP A 50 -2.95 17.83 -5.96
N GLN A 51 -2.57 16.59 -6.28
CA GLN A 51 -3.21 15.84 -7.37
C GLN A 51 -4.61 15.37 -6.98
N PHE A 52 -4.84 15.00 -5.72
CA PHE A 52 -6.18 14.68 -5.25
C PHE A 52 -7.12 15.89 -5.29
N ILE A 53 -6.64 17.05 -4.84
CA ILE A 53 -7.42 18.29 -4.82
C ILE A 53 -7.72 18.77 -6.25
N SER A 54 -6.69 18.88 -7.10
CA SER A 54 -6.86 19.38 -8.47
C SER A 54 -7.76 18.50 -9.34
N ARG A 55 -7.85 17.19 -9.04
CA ARG A 55 -8.75 16.25 -9.73
C ARG A 55 -10.12 16.14 -9.08
N GLY A 56 -10.39 16.87 -7.99
CA GLY A 56 -11.65 16.80 -7.25
C GLY A 56 -11.91 15.43 -6.61
N LEU A 57 -10.85 14.66 -6.31
CA LEU A 57 -10.95 13.34 -5.70
C LEU A 57 -11.10 13.41 -4.17
N ALA A 58 -10.57 14.47 -3.56
CA ALA A 58 -10.74 14.80 -2.16
C ALA A 58 -10.53 16.32 -1.98
N ASP A 59 -11.18 16.90 -0.98
CA ASP A 59 -10.87 18.26 -0.54
C ASP A 59 -9.73 18.27 0.50
N GLU A 60 -9.23 19.47 0.79
CA GLU A 60 -8.15 19.63 1.77
C GLU A 60 -8.54 19.16 3.16
N HIS A 61 -9.80 19.37 3.56
CA HIS A 61 -10.30 18.96 4.85
C HIS A 61 -10.26 17.43 5.01
N THR A 62 -10.73 16.70 4.01
CA THR A 62 -10.74 15.23 3.95
C THR A 62 -9.33 14.68 4.05
N ILE A 63 -8.38 15.26 3.30
CA ILE A 63 -6.98 14.81 3.32
C ILE A 63 -6.37 15.05 4.70
N ASN A 64 -6.54 16.24 5.27
CA ASN A 64 -5.99 16.56 6.59
C ASN A 64 -6.62 15.68 7.69
N SER A 65 -7.92 15.38 7.61
CA SER A 65 -8.60 14.46 8.54
C SER A 65 -7.98 13.05 8.47
N ALA A 66 -7.80 12.52 7.26
CA ALA A 66 -7.19 11.20 7.06
C ALA A 66 -5.74 11.13 7.59
N LEU A 67 -4.96 12.19 7.39
CA LEU A 67 -3.59 12.27 7.93
C LEU A 67 -3.58 12.29 9.46
N ASN A 68 -4.50 13.03 10.10
CA ASN A 68 -4.64 13.06 11.55
C ASN A 68 -5.05 11.69 12.12
N GLU A 69 -5.99 11.00 11.47
CA GLU A 69 -6.40 9.64 11.84
C GLU A 69 -5.23 8.66 11.78
N LEU A 70 -4.38 8.74 10.74
CA LEU A 70 -3.19 7.90 10.63
C LEU A 70 -2.16 8.22 11.73
N GLU A 71 -1.98 9.49 12.09
CA GLU A 71 -1.12 9.88 13.20
C GLU A 71 -1.65 9.39 14.56
N GLU A 72 -2.96 9.42 14.77
CA GLU A 72 -3.61 8.81 15.94
C GLU A 72 -3.42 7.29 15.95
N PHE A 73 -3.55 6.65 14.79
CA PHE A 73 -3.41 5.22 14.64
C PHE A 73 -2.03 4.72 15.06
N LYS A 74 -0.96 5.48 14.77
CA LYS A 74 0.41 5.21 15.23
C LYS A 74 0.57 5.14 16.75
N ARG A 75 -0.30 5.81 17.51
CA ARG A 75 -0.22 5.88 18.98
C ARG A 75 -1.00 4.77 19.67
N ASN A 76 -1.90 4.10 18.95
CA ASN A 76 -2.71 3.03 19.50
C ASN A 76 -1.92 1.72 19.56
N LYS A 77 -1.48 1.33 20.77
CA LYS A 77 -0.71 0.09 20.99
C LYS A 77 -1.40 -1.18 20.51
N ASN A 78 -2.73 -1.19 20.40
CA ASN A 78 -3.51 -2.33 19.92
C ASN A 78 -3.80 -2.27 18.41
N ALA A 79 -3.28 -1.26 17.69
CA ALA A 79 -3.47 -1.13 16.27
C ALA A 79 -2.66 -2.17 15.49
N SER A 80 -3.25 -2.62 14.38
CA SER A 80 -2.57 -3.43 13.37
C SER A 80 -3.06 -3.04 11.99
N THR A 81 -2.20 -3.16 11.00
CA THR A 81 -2.56 -3.07 9.59
C THR A 81 -2.38 -4.40 8.91
N TYR A 82 -3.17 -4.59 7.87
CA TYR A 82 -3.08 -5.74 7.00
C TYR A 82 -3.00 -5.29 5.55
N PHE A 83 -1.95 -5.73 4.86
CA PHE A 83 -1.67 -5.38 3.48
C PHE A 83 -1.45 -6.65 2.66
N TYR A 84 -1.78 -6.59 1.37
CA TYR A 84 -1.61 -7.71 0.44
C TYR A 84 -0.80 -7.30 -0.78
N TRP A 85 0.35 -7.94 -0.97
CA TRP A 85 1.08 -7.85 -2.23
C TRP A 85 0.68 -8.95 -3.20
N ASN A 86 0.65 -8.58 -4.48
CA ASN A 86 0.64 -9.53 -5.58
C ASN A 86 2.09 -9.88 -5.88
N ARG A 87 2.46 -11.16 -5.73
CA ARG A 87 3.81 -11.63 -5.99
C ARG A 87 3.81 -12.56 -7.20
N ALA A 88 4.82 -12.40 -8.05
CA ALA A 88 5.05 -13.30 -9.16
C ALA A 88 6.47 -13.87 -9.08
N LYS A 89 6.63 -15.14 -9.45
CA LYS A 89 7.91 -15.81 -9.70
C LYS A 89 7.92 -16.22 -11.16
N ALA A 90 9.01 -15.97 -11.87
CA ALA A 90 9.13 -16.33 -13.28
C ALA A 90 10.59 -16.58 -13.66
N LYS A 91 10.80 -17.26 -14.80
CA LYS A 91 12.13 -17.43 -15.42
C LYS A 91 12.22 -16.60 -16.69
N LYS A 92 13.40 -16.03 -16.93
CA LYS A 92 13.70 -15.33 -18.18
C LYS A 92 14.33 -16.28 -19.17
#